data_AF-A0A941WRG8-F1
#
_entry.id   AF-A0A941WRG8-F1
#
_cell.length_a   1.000
_cell.length_b   1.000
_cell.length_c   1.000
_cell.angle_alpha   90.00
_cell.angle_beta   90.00
_cell.angle_gamma   90.00
#
_symmetry.space_group_name_H-M   'P 1'
#
loop_
_entity.id
_entity.type
_entity.pdbx_description
1 polymer ?
#
loop_
_entity_poly.entity_id
_entity_poly.type
_entity_poly.pdbx_seq_one_letter_code
_entity_poly.pdbx_strand_id
1 'polypeptide(L)'
;MTASLQSLVVGTLTLNPAFDPNVLSYTTDTTNATSKVTATPVRSGAKVTIMNGETPVQNGGTATWSEGENTLTVTVENGTTKRVYTVTVNKSAAG
;
A
#
# COMPACT_ATOMS: atom_id res chain seq x y z
N MET A 1 -3.03 -21.99 -2.69
CA MET A 1 -3.01 -20.70 -3.43
C MET A 1 -2.84 -19.61 -2.38
N THR A 2 -1.94 -18.64 -2.57
CA THR A 2 -1.74 -17.58 -1.57
C THR A 2 -1.89 -16.22 -2.22
N ALA A 3 -2.62 -15.31 -1.57
CA ALA A 3 -2.78 -13.92 -1.99
C ALA A 3 -1.81 -13.01 -1.22
N SER A 4 -0.61 -13.50 -0.92
CA SER A 4 0.41 -12.77 -0.19
C SER A 4 1.15 -11.77 -1.08
N LEU A 5 1.55 -10.63 -0.51
CA LEU A 5 2.57 -9.76 -1.08
C LEU A 5 3.94 -10.27 -0.66
N GLN A 6 4.88 -10.29 -1.59
CA GLN A 6 6.30 -10.50 -1.32
C GLN A 6 6.95 -9.21 -0.82
N SER A 7 6.51 -8.06 -1.34
CA SER A 7 6.94 -6.75 -0.88
C SER A 7 5.84 -5.70 -1.09
N LEU A 8 5.81 -4.71 -0.20
CA LEU A 8 5.03 -3.49 -0.34
C LEU A 8 5.94 -2.30 -0.05
N VAL A 9 6.09 -1.43 -1.03
CA VAL A 9 6.94 -0.23 -0.95
C VAL A 9 6.08 0.99 -1.24
N VAL A 10 6.13 1.97 -0.34
CA VAL A 10 5.42 3.25 -0.47
C VAL A 10 6.47 4.36 -0.58
N GLY A 11 6.94 4.63 -1.79
CA GLY A 11 7.98 5.62 -2.07
C GLY A 11 9.27 5.31 -1.31
N THR A 12 9.72 6.28 -0.51
CA THR A 12 10.86 6.16 0.42
C THR A 12 10.39 6.03 1.87
N LEU A 13 9.10 5.80 2.10
CA LEU A 13 8.52 5.73 3.43
C LEU A 13 8.82 4.39 4.09
N THR A 14 8.96 4.41 5.42
CA THR A 14 9.20 3.22 6.22
C THR A 14 7.90 2.80 6.88
N LEU A 15 7.38 1.62 6.50
CA LEU A 15 6.20 1.06 7.13
C LEU A 15 6.52 0.62 8.56
N ASN A 16 5.59 0.90 9.48
CA ASN A 16 5.62 0.43 10.85
C ASN A 16 4.34 -0.39 11.15
N PRO A 17 4.46 -1.68 11.53
CA PRO A 17 5.69 -2.46 11.61
C PRO A 17 6.37 -2.63 10.24
N ALA A 18 7.62 -3.09 10.21
CA ALA A 18 8.28 -3.45 8.96
C ALA A 18 7.42 -4.44 8.15
N PHE A 19 7.48 -4.34 6.82
CA PHE A 19 6.63 -5.15 5.96
C PHE A 19 6.77 -6.64 6.25
N ASP A 20 5.65 -7.28 6.63
CA ASP A 20 5.54 -8.72 6.80
C ASP A 20 4.28 -9.20 6.05
N PRO A 21 4.37 -10.22 5.19
CA PRO A 21 3.20 -10.71 4.46
C PRO A 21 1.98 -11.00 5.36
N ASN A 22 2.19 -11.45 6.61
CA ASN A 22 1.12 -11.80 7.53
C ASN A 22 0.52 -10.58 8.25
N VAL A 23 1.18 -9.44 8.23
CA VAL A 23 0.66 -8.19 8.79
C VAL A 23 -0.17 -7.46 7.74
N LEU A 24 -1.40 -7.14 8.11
CA LEU A 24 -2.39 -6.52 7.22
C LEU A 24 -2.57 -5.02 7.48
N SER A 25 -2.05 -4.49 8.59
CA SER A 25 -2.17 -3.07 8.94
C SER A 25 -0.80 -2.47 9.19
N TYR A 26 -0.54 -1.35 8.54
CA TYR A 26 0.70 -0.58 8.64
C TYR A 26 0.40 0.87 8.86
N THR A 27 1.32 1.57 9.50
CA THR A 27 1.33 3.02 9.61
C THR A 27 2.64 3.57 9.07
N THR A 28 2.60 4.78 8.53
CA THR A 28 3.78 5.53 8.14
C THR A 28 3.46 7.02 8.11
N ASP A 29 4.48 7.83 8.32
CA ASP A 29 4.38 9.29 8.23
C ASP A 29 5.10 9.79 6.98
N THR A 30 4.62 10.89 6.41
CA THR A 30 5.23 11.53 5.24
C THR A 30 5.07 13.05 5.30
N THR A 31 5.99 13.77 4.69
CA THR A 31 5.83 15.20 4.34
C THR A 31 5.67 15.40 2.83
N ASN A 32 5.90 14.34 2.05
CA ASN A 32 5.77 14.40 0.59
C ASN A 32 4.30 14.49 0.19
N ALA A 33 3.99 15.29 -0.82
CA ALA A 33 2.65 15.37 -1.40
C ALA A 33 2.27 14.08 -2.16
N THR A 34 3.25 13.32 -2.65
CA THR A 34 3.03 12.11 -3.42
C THR A 34 4.06 11.03 -3.10
N SER A 35 3.71 9.76 -3.33
CA SER A 35 4.65 8.64 -3.18
C SER A 35 4.33 7.51 -4.16
N LYS A 36 5.38 6.91 -4.73
CA LYS A 36 5.23 5.79 -5.66
C LYS A 36 4.89 4.51 -4.91
N VAL A 37 3.74 3.90 -5.17
CA VAL A 37 3.33 2.66 -4.51
C VAL A 37 3.66 1.48 -5.42
N THR A 38 4.46 0.55 -4.92
CA THR A 38 4.79 -0.70 -5.61
C THR A 38 4.46 -1.87 -4.71
N ALA A 39 3.63 -2.78 -5.20
CA ALA A 39 3.22 -3.98 -4.49
C ALA A 39 3.54 -5.20 -5.35
N THR A 40 4.41 -6.09 -4.87
CA THR A 40 4.81 -7.29 -5.59
C THR A 40 4.13 -8.50 -4.96
N PRO A 41 3.22 -9.19 -5.66
CA PRO A 41 2.61 -10.40 -5.12
C PRO A 41 3.60 -11.56 -5.12
N VAL A 42 3.50 -12.47 -4.14
CA VAL A 42 4.29 -13.72 -4.09
C VAL A 42 4.03 -14.60 -5.32
N ARG A 43 2.82 -14.54 -5.86
CA ARG A 43 2.40 -15.27 -7.06
C ARG A 43 2.26 -14.28 -8.21
N SER A 44 3.04 -14.48 -9.27
CA SER A 44 3.02 -13.62 -10.47
C SER A 44 1.65 -13.52 -11.16
N GLY A 45 0.81 -14.55 -11.04
CA GLY A 45 -0.56 -14.55 -11.57
C GLY A 45 -1.61 -13.94 -10.63
N ALA A 46 -1.23 -13.42 -9.47
CA ALA A 46 -2.16 -12.76 -8.57
C ALA A 46 -2.47 -11.34 -9.07
N LYS A 47 -3.75 -10.95 -8.97
CA LYS A 47 -4.21 -9.61 -9.30
C LYS A 47 -3.95 -8.69 -8.10
N VAL A 48 -3.36 -7.53 -8.35
CA VAL A 48 -3.12 -6.49 -7.34
C VAL A 48 -3.94 -5.27 -7.70
N THR A 49 -4.76 -4.81 -6.75
CA THR A 49 -5.55 -3.58 -6.84
C THR A 49 -5.10 -2.65 -5.73
N ILE A 50 -4.73 -1.41 -6.06
CA ILE A 50 -4.29 -0.41 -5.08
C ILE A 50 -5.29 0.75 -5.11
N MET A 51 -5.75 1.17 -3.95
CA MET A 51 -6.64 2.31 -3.79
C MET A 51 -6.09 3.23 -2.70
N ASN A 52 -6.05 4.52 -2.96
CA ASN A 52 -5.78 5.54 -1.97
C ASN A 52 -7.10 6.23 -1.61
N GLY A 53 -7.69 5.86 -0.48
CA GLY A 53 -9.10 6.10 -0.22
C GLY A 53 -9.96 5.49 -1.34
N GLU A 54 -10.71 6.34 -2.03
CA GLU A 54 -11.54 5.94 -3.18
C GLU A 54 -10.82 6.04 -4.53
N THR A 55 -9.62 6.62 -4.56
CA THR A 55 -8.88 6.87 -5.80
C THR A 55 -8.07 5.63 -6.21
N PRO A 56 -8.30 5.04 -7.40
CA PRO A 56 -7.49 3.92 -7.87
C PRO A 56 -6.07 4.37 -8.21
N VAL A 57 -5.08 3.60 -7.77
CA VAL A 57 -3.66 3.83 -8.06
C VAL A 57 -3.13 2.63 -8.83
N GLN A 58 -2.45 2.86 -9.95
CA GLN A 58 -1.80 1.79 -10.68
C GLN A 58 -0.66 1.19 -9.85
N ASN A 59 -0.45 -0.12 -9.91
CA ASN A 59 0.73 -0.73 -9.29
C ASN A 59 2.02 -0.21 -9.95
N GLY A 60 2.92 0.34 -9.15
CA GLY A 60 4.09 1.09 -9.62
C GLY A 60 3.78 2.55 -9.98
N GLY A 61 2.55 3.00 -9.76
CA GLY A 61 2.10 4.38 -9.96
C GLY A 61 2.31 5.24 -8.72
N THR A 62 1.86 6.50 -8.80
CA THR A 62 2.04 7.50 -7.76
C THR A 62 0.71 7.75 -7.03
N ALA A 63 0.70 7.60 -5.71
CA ALA A 63 -0.41 8.01 -4.85
C ALA A 63 -0.20 9.45 -4.38
N THR A 64 -1.28 10.22 -4.26
CA THR A 64 -1.28 11.61 -3.77
C THR A 64 -1.88 11.69 -2.38
N TRP A 65 -1.18 12.33 -1.45
CA TRP A 65 -1.58 12.40 -0.05
C TRP A 65 -2.22 13.75 0.27
N SER A 66 -3.42 13.71 0.85
CA SER A 66 -4.07 14.84 1.50
C SER A 66 -3.41 15.10 2.86
N GLU A 67 -3.54 16.31 3.40
CA GLU A 67 -3.06 16.58 4.75
C GLU A 67 -3.83 15.76 5.79
N GLY A 68 -3.12 15.28 6.82
CA GLY A 68 -3.68 14.37 7.82
C GLY A 68 -3.63 12.90 7.41
N GLU A 69 -4.61 12.13 7.87
CA GLU A 69 -4.65 10.68 7.68
C GLU A 69 -5.11 10.31 6.27
N ASN A 70 -4.36 9.44 5.60
CA ASN A 70 -4.72 8.86 4.31
C ASN A 70 -4.69 7.33 4.40
N THR A 71 -5.71 6.66 3.87
CA THR A 71 -5.80 5.20 3.94
C THR A 71 -5.52 4.59 2.58
N LEU A 72 -4.35 3.98 2.42
CA LEU A 72 -3.97 3.23 1.24
C LEU A 72 -4.34 1.75 1.43
N THR A 73 -5.19 1.22 0.56
CA THR A 73 -5.61 -0.17 0.56
C THR A 73 -5.02 -0.92 -0.62
N VAL A 74 -4.29 -2.00 -0.35
CA VAL A 74 -3.73 -2.90 -1.36
C VAL A 74 -4.43 -4.24 -1.25
N THR A 75 -5.21 -4.58 -2.26
CA THR A 75 -5.90 -5.86 -2.37
C THR A 75 -5.13 -6.78 -3.30
N VAL A 76 -4.83 -7.98 -2.84
CA VAL A 76 -4.26 -9.06 -3.65
C VAL A 76 -5.30 -10.17 -3.76
N GLU A 77 -5.53 -10.63 -4.98
CA GLU A 77 -6.45 -11.72 -5.31
C GLU A 77 -5.70 -12.80 -6.09
N ASN A 78 -5.81 -14.05 -5.64
CA ASN A 78 -5.22 -15.21 -6.30
C ASN A 78 -6.24 -16.35 -6.31
N GLY A 79 -6.99 -16.47 -7.42
CA GLY A 79 -8.14 -17.36 -7.51
C GLY A 79 -9.23 -16.93 -6.54
N THR A 80 -9.61 -17.81 -5.60
CA THR A 80 -10.60 -17.54 -4.55
C THR A 80 -10.01 -16.89 -3.30
N THR A 81 -8.68 -16.85 -3.18
CA THR A 81 -8.02 -16.26 -2.01
C THR A 81 -7.87 -14.76 -2.22
N LYS A 82 -8.30 -13.97 -1.23
CA LYS A 82 -8.17 -12.52 -1.22
C LYS A 82 -7.48 -12.08 0.05
N ARG A 83 -6.55 -11.13 -0.05
CA ARG A 83 -5.91 -10.50 1.10
C ARG A 83 -5.82 -9.00 0.91
N VAL A 84 -6.09 -8.26 1.96
CA VAL A 84 -6.14 -6.80 1.93
C VAL A 84 -5.14 -6.27 2.94
N TYR A 85 -4.25 -5.40 2.48
CA TYR A 85 -3.29 -4.68 3.29
C TYR A 85 -3.70 -3.23 3.35
N THR A 86 -3.74 -2.68 4.55
CA THR A 86 -4.09 -1.29 4.82
C THR A 86 -2.84 -0.58 5.32
N VAL A 87 -2.49 0.52 4.66
CA VAL A 87 -1.41 1.40 5.08
C VAL A 87 -2.02 2.77 5.38
N THR A 88 -1.96 3.15 6.65
CA THR A 88 -2.33 4.50 7.09
C THR A 88 -1.12 5.41 6.92
N VAL A 89 -1.24 6.37 6.02
CA VAL A 89 -0.21 7.37 5.71
C VAL A 89 -0.61 8.70 6.32
N ASN A 90 0.08 9.11 7.37
CA ASN A 90 -0.13 10.40 8.01
C ASN A 90 0.76 11.44 7.33
N LYS A 91 0.13 12.35 6.58
CA LYS A 91 0.85 13.47 5.98
C LYS A 91 0.88 14.64 6.96
N SER A 92 2.06 14.98 7.44
CA SER A 92 2.29 16.24 8.15
C SER A 92 2.31 17.39 7.14
N ALA A 93 1.79 18.56 7.53
CA ALA A 93 1.91 19.76 6.70
C ALA A 93 3.38 20.00 6.38
N ALA A 94 3.69 20.33 5.12
CA ALA A 94 5.02 20.77 4.75
C ALA A 94 5.26 22.11 5.47
N GLY A 95 6.14 22.11 6.46
CA GLY A 95 6.53 23.32 7.20
C GLY A 95 7.20 24.37 6.32
#